data_AF-A0A7R9ZZB2-F1
#
_entry.id   AF-A0A7R9ZZB2-F1
#
_cell.length_a   1.000
_cell.length_b   1.000
_cell.length_c   1.000
_cell.angle_alpha   90.00
_cell.angle_beta   90.00
_cell.angle_gamma   90.00
#
_symmetry.space_group_name_H-M   'P 1'
#
loop_
_entity.id
_entity.type
_entity.pdbx_description
1 polymer ?
#
loop_
_entity_poly.entity_id
_entity_poly.type
_entity_poly.pdbx_seq_one_letter_code
_entity_poly.pdbx_strand_id
1 'polypeptide(L)'
;MLSGGKSEKPATDSKHRLKKGLGHKLRHTRRTTEACDDKAWLAAIAPPPPADVATFLGSFSYAAADSQTWEDLPQDEVPEGLARSGPWLGLGIAEHQEVGGHTWYQVECSLALAGSKTVEWQVGRRLQHLRELWYERVKSELGKSYKQHFEDVHFAHRGGRRGTSVRLHTWCCRLAARINAGQLSPAIVALTLRFLEAPDMLRHEELQNVSGSVVAGSGAFTPKVLHVSSKRPPMDMGKYGATAAGEDSVSSRSTRCSLSDRDHLPAASSEGSDGSECEGDEDEEYESDFETESESGDEEDD
;
A
#
# COMPACT_ATOMS: atom_id res chain seq x y z
N MET A 1 -20.53 -26.70 65.49
CA MET A 1 -21.58 -25.67 65.41
C MET A 1 -21.25 -24.82 64.19
N LEU A 2 -21.76 -25.14 63.00
CA LEU A 2 -23.07 -24.77 62.43
C LEU A 2 -23.24 -23.26 62.16
N SER A 3 -23.41 -22.94 60.86
CA SER A 3 -24.11 -21.81 60.21
C SER A 3 -23.19 -21.12 59.18
N GLY A 4 -23.42 -21.13 57.86
CA GLY A 4 -24.63 -21.39 57.08
C GLY A 4 -25.27 -20.07 56.61
N GLY A 5 -24.75 -19.46 55.53
CA GLY A 5 -25.30 -18.23 54.93
C GLY A 5 -25.57 -18.42 53.43
N LYS A 6 -26.84 -18.32 53.06
CA LYS A 6 -27.44 -18.71 51.78
C LYS A 6 -27.17 -17.72 50.63
N SER A 7 -27.04 -18.29 49.43
CA SER A 7 -27.10 -17.62 48.13
C SER A 7 -28.56 -17.40 47.72
N GLU A 8 -28.95 -16.16 47.43
CA GLU A 8 -30.23 -15.82 46.78
C GLU A 8 -29.99 -15.32 45.35
N LYS A 9 -30.58 -16.03 44.38
CA LYS A 9 -30.76 -15.59 43.00
C LYS A 9 -32.19 -15.05 42.86
N PRO A 10 -32.44 -13.91 42.21
CA PRO A 10 -33.76 -13.62 41.67
C PRO A 10 -33.91 -14.14 40.24
N ALA A 11 -35.03 -14.83 40.02
CA ALA A 11 -35.48 -15.43 38.79
C ALA A 11 -36.55 -14.55 38.09
N THR A 12 -36.49 -14.55 36.76
CA THR A 12 -37.60 -14.55 35.78
C THR A 12 -38.71 -13.49 35.84
N ASP A 13 -38.96 -12.83 34.70
CA ASP A 13 -40.06 -13.13 33.75
C ASP A 13 -40.54 -11.85 33.03
N SER A 14 -41.08 -12.02 31.82
CA SER A 14 -42.09 -11.19 31.13
C SER A 14 -41.78 -10.83 29.67
N LYS A 15 -42.06 -11.83 28.84
CA LYS A 15 -42.83 -11.78 27.58
C LYS A 15 -43.48 -10.42 27.22
N HIS A 16 -43.13 -9.89 26.06
CA HIS A 16 -44.08 -9.20 25.15
C HIS A 16 -43.59 -9.42 23.70
N ARG A 17 -44.28 -10.26 22.92
CA ARG A 17 -45.49 -9.99 22.11
C ARG A 17 -45.13 -9.58 20.67
N LEU A 18 -45.34 -10.55 19.78
CA LEU A 18 -45.39 -10.47 18.33
C LEU A 18 -45.97 -9.16 17.78
N LYS A 19 -45.25 -8.55 16.82
CA LYS A 19 -45.86 -7.91 15.65
C LYS A 19 -45.16 -8.42 14.39
N LYS A 20 -45.82 -9.39 13.74
CA LYS A 20 -45.64 -9.68 12.32
C LYS A 20 -46.27 -8.52 11.54
N GLY A 21 -45.51 -7.89 10.65
CA GLY A 21 -46.02 -6.78 9.84
C GLY A 21 -45.12 -6.51 8.64
N LEU A 22 -45.56 -7.02 7.49
CA LEU A 22 -45.21 -6.60 6.12
C LEU A 22 -43.72 -6.30 5.85
N GLY A 23 -42.95 -7.36 5.65
CA GLY A 23 -41.75 -7.31 4.83
C GLY A 23 -42.13 -7.02 3.38
N HIS A 24 -42.28 -5.74 3.03
CA HIS A 24 -42.22 -5.32 1.65
C HIS A 24 -40.85 -5.75 1.12
N LYS A 25 -40.88 -6.77 0.25
CA LYS A 25 -39.80 -7.10 -0.67
C LYS A 25 -39.50 -5.87 -1.51
N LEU A 26 -38.70 -4.93 -0.98
CA LEU A 26 -37.80 -4.17 -1.85
C LEU A 26 -36.76 -5.18 -2.33
N ARG A 27 -37.12 -5.87 -3.40
CA ARG A 27 -36.14 -6.38 -4.36
C ARG A 27 -35.44 -5.15 -4.91
N HIS A 28 -34.42 -4.68 -4.19
CA HIS A 28 -33.38 -3.88 -4.80
C HIS A 28 -32.68 -4.81 -5.78
N THR A 29 -33.16 -4.80 -7.02
CA THR A 29 -32.30 -4.99 -8.17
C THR A 29 -31.26 -3.87 -8.10
N ARG A 30 -30.20 -4.09 -7.29
CA ARG A 30 -28.94 -3.35 -7.44
C ARG A 30 -28.38 -3.77 -8.79
N ARG A 31 -28.84 -3.06 -9.82
CA ARG A 31 -28.17 -3.00 -11.11
C ARG A 31 -26.75 -2.53 -10.83
N THR A 32 -25.83 -3.46 -11.04
CA THR A 32 -24.46 -3.26 -11.53
C THR A 32 -24.31 -1.90 -12.23
N THR A 33 -23.88 -0.90 -11.47
CA THR A 33 -23.34 0.38 -11.97
C THR A 33 -21.80 0.39 -11.84
N GLU A 34 -21.21 -0.75 -11.46
CA GLU A 34 -19.79 -0.91 -11.17
C GLU A 34 -18.86 -0.60 -12.35
N ALA A 35 -19.35 -0.65 -13.59
CA ALA A 35 -18.51 -0.40 -14.78
C ALA A 35 -18.21 1.09 -15.05
N CYS A 36 -18.95 2.05 -14.47
CA CYS A 36 -18.72 3.47 -14.77
C CYS A 36 -17.71 4.14 -13.81
N ASP A 37 -17.49 3.55 -12.63
CA ASP A 37 -16.60 4.12 -11.60
C ASP A 37 -15.13 3.74 -11.81
N ASP A 38 -14.84 2.66 -12.55
CA ASP A 38 -13.47 2.17 -12.74
C ASP A 38 -12.58 3.18 -13.46
N LYS A 39 -13.10 3.91 -14.46
CA LYS A 39 -12.31 4.90 -15.21
C LYS A 39 -11.92 6.10 -14.35
N ALA A 40 -12.86 6.62 -13.55
CA ALA A 40 -12.60 7.74 -12.66
C ALA A 40 -11.60 7.35 -11.56
N TRP A 41 -11.74 6.14 -11.01
CA TRP A 41 -10.80 5.60 -10.05
C TRP A 41 -9.40 5.43 -10.64
N LEU A 42 -9.28 4.83 -11.84
CA LEU A 42 -8.00 4.67 -12.54
C LEU A 42 -7.31 6.02 -12.80
N ALA A 43 -8.06 7.06 -13.13
CA ALA A 43 -7.53 8.42 -13.31
C ALA A 43 -7.06 9.03 -11.96
N ALA A 44 -7.79 8.77 -10.88
CA ALA A 44 -7.40 9.25 -9.54
C ALA A 44 -6.06 8.65 -9.08
N ILE A 45 -5.78 7.39 -9.41
CA ILE A 45 -4.52 6.70 -9.06
C ILE A 45 -3.47 6.70 -10.18
N ALA A 46 -3.71 7.45 -11.27
CA ALA A 46 -2.70 7.65 -12.30
C ALA A 46 -1.48 8.37 -11.70
N PRO A 47 -0.25 8.12 -12.19
CA PRO A 47 0.93 8.82 -11.70
C PRO A 47 0.74 10.33 -11.98
N PRO A 48 1.21 11.22 -11.10
CA PRO A 48 1.21 12.64 -11.42
C PRO A 48 2.07 12.90 -12.67
N PRO A 49 1.70 13.88 -13.51
CA PRO A 49 2.55 14.33 -14.61
C PRO A 49 3.96 14.68 -14.09
N PRO A 50 5.04 14.46 -14.86
CA PRO A 50 6.41 14.73 -14.40
C PRO A 50 6.63 16.15 -13.86
N ALA A 51 5.97 17.15 -14.46
CA ALA A 51 6.02 18.55 -14.03
C ALA A 51 5.38 18.80 -12.66
N ASP A 52 4.45 17.94 -12.23
CA ASP A 52 3.71 18.08 -10.97
C ASP A 52 4.31 17.23 -9.83
N VAL A 53 5.30 16.38 -10.12
CA VAL A 53 5.87 15.44 -9.13
C VAL A 53 6.47 16.17 -7.92
N ALA A 54 7.30 17.19 -8.15
CA ALA A 54 7.93 17.96 -7.08
C ALA A 54 6.89 18.64 -6.17
N THR A 55 5.92 19.33 -6.77
CA THR A 55 4.81 19.99 -6.05
C THR A 55 3.98 18.98 -5.26
N PHE A 56 3.66 17.83 -5.85
CA PHE A 56 2.91 16.76 -5.18
C PHE A 56 3.67 16.23 -3.96
N LEU A 57 4.96 15.93 -4.11
CA LEU A 57 5.80 15.40 -3.04
C LEU A 57 6.06 16.42 -1.92
N GLY A 58 6.11 17.72 -2.24
CA GLY A 58 6.23 18.79 -1.26
C GLY A 58 5.10 18.77 -0.21
N SER A 59 3.89 18.31 -0.58
CA SER A 59 2.78 18.14 0.38
C SER A 59 3.01 17.07 1.44
N PHE A 60 4.00 16.20 1.22
CA PHE A 60 4.42 15.12 2.12
C PHE A 60 5.82 15.37 2.71
N SER A 61 6.33 16.61 2.62
CA SER A 61 7.66 17.02 3.08
C SER A 61 8.84 16.32 2.40
N TYR A 62 8.62 15.77 1.20
CA TYR A 62 9.69 15.26 0.35
C TYR A 62 10.24 16.42 -0.50
N ALA A 63 11.55 16.65 -0.46
CA ALA A 63 12.24 17.69 -1.22
C ALA A 63 12.76 17.13 -2.55
N ALA A 64 11.93 17.19 -3.60
CA ALA A 64 12.30 16.77 -4.94
C ALA A 64 12.48 17.99 -5.86
N ALA A 65 13.56 18.01 -6.64
CA ALA A 65 13.79 19.05 -7.64
C ALA A 65 12.90 18.83 -8.88
N ASP A 66 12.75 17.58 -9.30
CA ASP A 66 11.91 17.17 -10.43
C ASP A 66 11.44 15.71 -10.28
N SER A 67 10.94 15.10 -11.37
CA SER A 67 10.46 13.71 -11.35
C SER A 67 11.56 12.64 -11.16
N GLN A 68 12.82 12.97 -11.40
CA GLN A 68 13.96 12.04 -11.39
C GLN A 68 15.00 12.39 -10.31
N THR A 69 15.07 13.65 -9.89
CA THR A 69 16.14 14.18 -9.04
C THR A 69 15.60 14.68 -7.70
N TRP A 70 16.24 14.24 -6.61
CA TRP A 70 16.01 14.77 -5.26
C TRP A 70 16.75 16.10 -5.08
N GLU A 71 16.12 17.05 -4.40
CA GLU A 71 16.81 18.26 -3.93
C GLU A 71 17.59 17.93 -2.66
N ASP A 72 16.91 17.31 -1.68
CA ASP A 72 17.53 16.68 -0.51
C ASP A 72 17.18 15.19 -0.48
N LEU A 73 18.19 14.33 -0.34
CA LEU A 73 17.97 12.89 -0.24
C LEU A 73 17.24 12.57 1.06
N PRO A 74 16.20 11.71 1.03
CA PRO A 74 15.71 11.11 2.25
C PRO A 74 16.84 10.23 2.81
N GLN A 75 17.41 10.63 3.93
CA GLN A 75 18.50 9.89 4.59
C GLN A 75 17.93 8.79 5.48
N ASP A 76 18.36 7.54 5.24
CA ASP A 76 18.02 6.38 6.09
C ASP A 76 18.86 6.34 7.36
N GLU A 77 20.10 6.83 7.27
CA GLU A 77 21.04 6.81 8.39
C GLU A 77 20.82 8.01 9.29
N VAL A 78 20.12 7.77 10.37
CA VAL A 78 20.10 8.66 11.53
C VAL A 78 21.43 8.46 12.25
N PRO A 79 22.31 9.47 12.33
CA PRO A 79 23.46 9.37 13.22
C PRO A 79 22.94 9.11 14.64
N GLU A 80 23.50 8.12 15.34
CA GLU A 80 23.05 7.75 16.68
C GLU A 80 22.86 8.99 17.56
N GLY A 81 21.61 9.26 17.96
CA GLY A 81 21.26 10.39 18.83
C GLY A 81 20.75 11.67 18.15
N LEU A 82 20.69 11.74 16.81
CA LEU A 82 20.02 12.84 16.10
C LEU A 82 18.60 12.47 15.68
N ALA A 83 17.72 13.46 15.52
CA ALA A 83 16.39 13.23 14.97
C ALA A 83 16.49 13.03 13.44
N ARG A 84 15.66 12.15 12.87
CA ARG A 84 15.51 11.99 11.41
C ARG A 84 15.20 13.35 10.77
N SER A 85 15.94 13.71 9.73
CA SER A 85 15.75 14.96 8.99
C SER A 85 14.68 14.86 7.90
N GLY A 86 14.36 13.65 7.42
CA GLY A 86 13.46 13.42 6.29
C GLY A 86 12.18 12.64 6.59
N PRO A 87 11.22 12.63 5.65
CA PRO A 87 10.03 11.79 5.72
C PRO A 87 10.39 10.31 5.65
N TRP A 88 9.66 9.47 6.40
CA TRP A 88 9.85 8.03 6.45
C TRP A 88 8.54 7.31 6.14
N LEU A 89 8.56 6.46 5.11
CA LEU A 89 7.42 5.67 4.64
C LEU A 89 7.54 4.22 5.10
N GLY A 90 6.49 3.69 5.70
CA GLY A 90 6.34 2.27 6.03
C GLY A 90 5.22 1.65 5.20
N LEU A 91 5.47 0.47 4.64
CA LEU A 91 4.51 -0.29 3.83
C LEU A 91 4.50 -1.76 4.24
N GLY A 92 3.32 -2.37 4.25
CA GLY A 92 3.16 -3.81 4.48
C GLY A 92 1.79 -4.34 4.08
N ILE A 93 1.64 -5.66 4.06
CA ILE A 93 0.31 -6.30 4.02
C ILE A 93 -0.06 -6.70 5.44
N ALA A 94 -1.18 -6.16 5.95
CA ALA A 94 -1.71 -6.50 7.26
C ALA A 94 -2.53 -7.78 7.21
N GLU A 95 -3.50 -7.83 6.29
CA GLU A 95 -4.41 -8.98 6.14
C GLU A 95 -4.94 -9.11 4.71
N HIS A 96 -5.70 -10.17 4.47
CA HIS A 96 -6.48 -10.32 3.24
C HIS A 96 -7.87 -10.86 3.58
N GLN A 97 -8.85 -10.47 2.79
CA GLN A 97 -10.24 -10.90 2.94
C GLN A 97 -10.84 -11.27 1.59
N GLU A 98 -11.71 -12.27 1.57
CA GLU A 98 -12.49 -12.63 0.39
C GLU A 98 -13.85 -11.95 0.42
N VAL A 99 -14.16 -11.14 -0.60
CA VAL A 99 -15.42 -10.43 -0.73
C VAL A 99 -15.92 -10.63 -2.16
N GLY A 100 -17.12 -11.19 -2.30
CA GLY A 100 -17.73 -11.43 -3.62
C GLY A 100 -16.93 -12.36 -4.52
N GLY A 101 -16.22 -13.34 -3.96
CA GLY A 101 -15.34 -14.24 -4.73
C GLY A 101 -14.03 -13.60 -5.19
N HIS A 102 -13.67 -12.45 -4.62
CA HIS A 102 -12.40 -11.76 -4.90
C HIS A 102 -11.58 -11.58 -3.63
N THR A 103 -10.27 -11.84 -3.71
CA THR A 103 -9.34 -11.57 -2.63
C THR A 103 -8.90 -10.10 -2.66
N TRP A 104 -9.12 -9.42 -1.53
CA TRP A 104 -8.66 -8.07 -1.26
C TRP A 104 -7.54 -8.12 -0.23
N TYR A 105 -6.43 -7.45 -0.52
CA TYR A 105 -5.30 -7.30 0.38
C TYR A 105 -5.40 -5.93 1.04
N GLN A 106 -5.29 -5.88 2.37
CA GLN A 106 -5.21 -4.64 3.12
C GLN A 106 -3.74 -4.25 3.21
N VAL A 107 -3.38 -3.21 2.45
CA VAL A 107 -2.04 -2.62 2.50
C VAL A 107 -2.04 -1.62 3.65
N GLU A 108 -1.19 -1.86 4.63
CA GLU A 108 -0.93 -0.96 5.75
C GLU A 108 0.18 0.01 5.38
N CYS A 109 -0.07 1.29 5.63
CA CYS A 109 0.81 2.39 5.26
C CYS A 109 1.01 3.30 6.47
N SER A 110 2.23 3.79 6.64
CA SER A 110 2.57 4.78 7.67
C SER A 110 3.52 5.82 7.10
N LEU A 111 3.32 7.09 7.40
CA LEU A 111 4.23 8.18 7.02
C LEU A 111 4.59 8.97 8.27
N ALA A 112 5.87 9.04 8.59
CA ALA A 112 6.41 9.85 9.67
C ALA A 112 7.15 11.06 9.07
N LEU A 113 6.84 12.26 9.54
CA LEU A 113 7.54 13.50 9.15
C LEU A 113 8.41 13.98 10.31
N ALA A 114 9.51 14.66 10.01
CA ALA A 114 10.40 15.19 11.03
C ALA A 114 9.66 16.20 11.93
N GLY A 115 9.57 15.91 13.22
CA GLY A 115 8.90 16.78 14.20
C GLY A 115 7.37 16.66 14.26
N SER A 116 6.72 15.90 13.37
CA SER A 116 5.26 15.71 13.38
C SER A 116 4.87 14.29 13.80
N LYS A 117 3.57 14.09 14.10
CA LYS A 117 3.03 12.78 14.42
C LYS A 117 3.00 11.87 13.19
N THR A 118 3.32 10.59 13.37
CA THR A 118 3.12 9.56 12.35
C THR A 118 1.65 9.43 11.97
N VAL A 119 1.38 9.43 10.66
CA VAL A 119 0.05 9.18 10.09
C VAL A 119 0.01 7.76 9.55
N GLU A 120 -0.99 7.00 9.96
CA GLU A 120 -1.20 5.61 9.58
C GLU A 120 -2.54 5.49 8.85
N TRP A 121 -2.56 4.73 7.76
CA TRP A 121 -3.78 4.45 7.00
C TRP A 121 -3.72 3.06 6.35
N GLN A 122 -4.86 2.60 5.86
CA GLN A 122 -4.99 1.31 5.19
C GLN A 122 -5.76 1.45 3.90
N VAL A 123 -5.33 0.70 2.89
CA VAL A 123 -5.96 0.70 1.57
C VAL A 123 -6.19 -0.73 1.07
N GLY A 124 -7.42 -0.99 0.63
CA GLY A 124 -7.81 -2.28 0.07
C GLY A 124 -7.48 -2.35 -1.42
N ARG A 125 -6.71 -3.36 -1.83
CA ARG A 125 -6.37 -3.59 -3.24
C ARG A 125 -6.53 -5.05 -3.64
N ARG A 126 -7.01 -5.29 -4.85
CA ARG A 126 -6.96 -6.62 -5.47
C ARG A 126 -5.54 -6.89 -5.96
N LEU A 127 -5.17 -8.16 -6.09
CA LEU A 127 -3.86 -8.54 -6.65
C LEU A 127 -3.63 -7.93 -8.04
N GLN A 128 -4.68 -7.89 -8.86
CA GLN A 128 -4.63 -7.29 -10.18
C GLN A 128 -4.25 -5.81 -10.12
N HIS A 129 -4.84 -5.04 -9.20
CA HIS A 129 -4.52 -3.62 -9.02
C HIS A 129 -3.07 -3.43 -8.59
N LEU A 130 -2.60 -4.23 -7.62
CA LEU A 130 -1.21 -4.19 -7.17
C LEU A 130 -0.23 -4.51 -8.30
N ARG A 131 -0.58 -5.47 -9.17
CA ARG A 131 0.25 -5.87 -10.30
C ARG A 131 0.28 -4.77 -11.37
N GLU A 132 -0.86 -4.47 -11.96
CA GLU A 132 -0.95 -3.70 -13.20
C GLU A 132 -0.74 -2.20 -12.97
N LEU A 133 -1.15 -1.67 -11.83
CA LEU A 133 -1.17 -0.21 -11.59
C LEU A 133 -0.03 0.26 -10.72
N TRP A 134 0.62 -0.66 -9.98
CA TRP A 134 1.72 -0.33 -9.08
C TRP A 134 3.00 -1.06 -9.47
N TYR A 135 3.04 -2.39 -9.39
CA TYR A 135 4.25 -3.17 -9.67
C TYR A 135 4.78 -2.98 -11.09
N GLU A 136 3.95 -3.15 -12.13
CA GLU A 136 4.43 -3.04 -13.52
C GLU A 136 4.97 -1.64 -13.81
N ARG A 137 4.37 -0.60 -13.21
CA ARG A 137 4.86 0.78 -13.34
C ARG A 137 6.18 1.00 -12.61
N VAL A 138 6.29 0.57 -11.35
CA VAL A 138 7.56 0.62 -10.60
C VAL A 138 8.66 -0.12 -11.35
N LYS A 139 8.35 -1.29 -11.90
CA LYS A 139 9.29 -2.07 -12.70
C LYS A 139 9.68 -1.38 -14.00
N SER A 140 8.71 -0.78 -14.69
CA SER A 140 8.95 -0.02 -15.93
C SER A 140 9.85 1.19 -15.68
N GLU A 141 9.58 1.97 -14.62
CA GLU A 141 10.39 3.14 -14.24
C GLU A 141 11.83 2.77 -13.88
N LEU A 142 12.03 1.63 -13.19
CA LEU A 142 13.38 1.16 -12.85
C LEU A 142 14.11 0.50 -14.02
N GLY A 143 13.40 -0.04 -15.00
CA GLY A 143 13.98 -0.72 -16.15
C GLY A 143 15.00 -1.80 -15.73
N LYS A 144 16.25 -1.63 -16.16
CA LYS A 144 17.34 -2.59 -15.89
C LYS A 144 17.78 -2.61 -14.42
N SER A 145 17.60 -1.51 -13.66
CA SER A 145 18.00 -1.44 -12.25
C SER A 145 17.04 -2.16 -11.31
N TYR A 146 15.86 -2.59 -11.79
CA TYR A 146 14.87 -3.31 -10.98
C TYR A 146 15.49 -4.52 -10.25
N LYS A 147 16.32 -5.29 -10.96
CA LYS A 147 16.99 -6.47 -10.39
C LYS A 147 17.91 -6.08 -9.23
N GLN A 148 18.64 -4.97 -9.32
CA GLN A 148 19.53 -4.49 -8.26
C GLN A 148 18.76 -4.14 -6.97
N HIS A 149 17.57 -3.55 -7.09
CA HIS A 149 16.79 -3.15 -5.92
C HIS A 149 16.01 -4.32 -5.28
N PHE A 150 15.59 -5.30 -6.09
CA PHE A 150 14.65 -6.38 -5.71
C PHE A 150 15.18 -7.80 -5.93
N GLU A 151 16.49 -8.02 -6.03
CA GLU A 151 17.10 -9.31 -6.41
C GLU A 151 16.57 -10.52 -5.61
N ASP A 152 16.47 -10.37 -4.29
CA ASP A 152 16.03 -11.39 -3.33
C ASP A 152 14.54 -11.32 -2.99
N VAL A 153 13.79 -10.38 -3.59
CA VAL A 153 12.39 -10.12 -3.25
C VAL A 153 11.52 -10.10 -4.50
N HIS A 154 10.81 -11.20 -4.73
CA HIS A 154 9.92 -11.34 -5.89
C HIS A 154 8.48 -10.89 -5.59
N PHE A 155 7.89 -10.19 -6.55
CA PHE A 155 6.47 -9.85 -6.53
C PHE A 155 5.58 -11.10 -6.69
N ALA A 156 4.41 -11.09 -6.06
CA ALA A 156 3.46 -12.19 -6.15
C ALA A 156 2.58 -12.09 -7.41
N HIS A 157 2.94 -12.79 -8.48
CA HIS A 157 2.18 -12.72 -9.75
C HIS A 157 0.85 -13.49 -9.75
N ARG A 158 0.69 -14.48 -8.85
CA ARG A 158 -0.48 -15.37 -8.81
C ARG A 158 -1.12 -15.35 -7.42
N GLY A 159 -2.46 -15.25 -7.39
CA GLY A 159 -3.26 -15.35 -6.16
C GLY A 159 -3.52 -16.81 -5.76
N GLY A 160 -4.13 -17.00 -4.59
CA GLY A 160 -4.69 -18.30 -4.16
C GLY A 160 -3.68 -19.35 -3.66
N ARG A 161 -2.38 -19.10 -3.72
CA ARG A 161 -1.36 -19.98 -3.11
C ARG A 161 -1.02 -19.51 -1.69
N ARG A 162 -0.77 -20.47 -0.80
CA ARG A 162 -0.18 -20.17 0.51
C ARG A 162 1.11 -19.36 0.30
N GLY A 163 1.23 -18.25 1.02
CA GLY A 163 2.39 -17.35 0.96
C GLY A 163 2.27 -16.15 0.01
N THR A 164 1.19 -15.98 -0.76
CA THR A 164 0.99 -14.75 -1.56
C THR A 164 1.07 -13.49 -0.70
N SER A 165 0.40 -13.46 0.45
CA SER A 165 0.44 -12.32 1.38
C SER A 165 1.84 -12.04 1.93
N VAL A 166 2.60 -13.09 2.25
CA VAL A 166 3.99 -12.95 2.73
C VAL A 166 4.88 -12.33 1.66
N ARG A 167 4.80 -12.81 0.41
CA ARG A 167 5.58 -12.25 -0.71
C ARG A 167 5.23 -10.79 -0.98
N LEU A 168 3.94 -10.46 -1.00
CA LEU A 168 3.49 -9.07 -1.15
C LEU A 168 3.99 -8.19 0.00
N HIS A 169 3.92 -8.68 1.24
CA HIS A 169 4.44 -7.98 2.41
C HIS A 169 5.94 -7.70 2.27
N THR A 170 6.76 -8.73 2.01
CA THR A 170 8.21 -8.59 1.81
C THR A 170 8.53 -7.60 0.68
N TRP A 171 7.78 -7.66 -0.43
CA TRP A 171 7.94 -6.73 -1.54
C TRP A 171 7.61 -5.28 -1.16
N CYS A 172 6.50 -5.05 -0.44
CA CYS A 172 6.12 -3.72 0.06
C CYS A 172 7.18 -3.16 1.02
N CYS A 173 7.65 -3.96 1.98
CA CYS A 173 8.69 -3.54 2.91
C CYS A 173 10.00 -3.21 2.18
N ARG A 174 10.38 -4.00 1.16
CA ARG A 174 11.57 -3.70 0.35
C ARG A 174 11.40 -2.38 -0.41
N LEU A 175 10.25 -2.16 -1.03
CA LEU A 175 9.98 -0.90 -1.73
C LEU A 175 10.11 0.29 -0.78
N ALA A 176 9.48 0.22 0.40
CA ALA A 176 9.56 1.26 1.42
C ALA A 176 11.01 1.54 1.85
N ALA A 177 11.81 0.49 2.11
CA ALA A 177 13.22 0.64 2.47
C ALA A 177 14.02 1.36 1.36
N ARG A 178 13.78 1.00 0.09
CA ARG A 178 14.45 1.67 -1.05
C ARG A 178 14.03 3.13 -1.22
N ILE A 179 12.76 3.46 -0.94
CA ILE A 179 12.27 4.85 -0.91
C ILE A 179 12.96 5.64 0.20
N ASN A 180 12.99 5.10 1.42
CA ASN A 180 13.56 5.77 2.59
C ASN A 180 15.07 5.97 2.48
N ALA A 181 15.76 5.10 1.74
CA ALA A 181 17.19 5.24 1.43
C ALA A 181 17.49 6.21 0.27
N GLY A 182 16.47 6.86 -0.31
CA GLY A 182 16.65 7.77 -1.44
C GLY A 182 17.13 7.09 -2.72
N GLN A 183 16.97 5.77 -2.80
CA GLN A 183 17.48 4.96 -3.92
C GLN A 183 16.51 4.88 -5.10
N LEU A 184 15.29 5.39 -4.95
CA LEU A 184 14.28 5.43 -6.00
C LEU A 184 14.01 6.88 -6.41
N SER A 185 13.58 7.08 -7.65
CA SER A 185 13.25 8.40 -8.18
C SER A 185 12.02 9.01 -7.49
N PRO A 186 11.91 10.35 -7.43
CA PRO A 186 10.71 11.05 -6.98
C PRO A 186 9.42 10.56 -7.67
N ALA A 187 9.46 10.26 -8.96
CA ALA A 187 8.31 9.73 -9.70
C ALA A 187 7.75 8.43 -9.10
N ILE A 188 8.63 7.51 -8.67
CA ILE A 188 8.21 6.24 -8.04
C ILE A 188 7.59 6.49 -6.66
N VAL A 189 8.14 7.44 -5.90
CA VAL A 189 7.57 7.82 -4.58
C VAL A 189 6.19 8.44 -4.77
N ALA A 190 6.05 9.36 -5.72
CA ALA A 190 4.78 10.01 -6.02
C ALA A 190 3.72 9.03 -6.52
N LEU A 191 4.11 8.12 -7.45
CA LEU A 191 3.29 7.00 -7.88
C LEU A 191 2.80 6.16 -6.69
N THR A 192 3.70 5.83 -5.77
CA THR A 192 3.41 4.97 -4.62
C THR A 192 2.44 5.65 -3.66
N LEU A 193 2.70 6.89 -3.24
CA LEU A 193 1.82 7.64 -2.35
C LEU A 193 0.43 7.83 -2.96
N ARG A 194 0.35 8.15 -4.25
CA ARG A 194 -0.92 8.32 -4.96
C ARG A 194 -1.68 7.00 -5.13
N PHE A 195 -1.00 5.92 -5.53
CA PHE A 195 -1.60 4.59 -5.63
C PHE A 195 -2.13 4.10 -4.28
N LEU A 196 -1.48 4.46 -3.17
CA LEU A 196 -1.89 4.08 -1.83
C LEU A 196 -2.90 5.04 -1.20
N GLU A 197 -3.40 6.02 -1.96
CA GLU A 197 -4.35 7.04 -1.50
C GLU A 197 -3.85 7.74 -0.22
N ALA A 198 -2.55 8.09 -0.19
CA ALA A 198 -1.94 8.75 0.95
C ALA A 198 -2.74 10.01 1.34
N PRO A 199 -3.06 10.20 2.63
CA PRO A 199 -3.82 11.36 3.08
C PRO A 199 -3.02 12.64 2.87
N ASP A 200 -3.71 13.70 2.46
CA ASP A 200 -3.10 15.03 2.29
C ASP A 200 -2.68 15.58 3.66
N MET A 201 -1.37 15.67 3.88
CA MET A 201 -0.79 16.02 5.19
C MET A 201 -0.98 17.51 5.52
N LEU A 202 -0.96 18.39 4.50
CA LEU A 202 -1.12 19.84 4.69
C LEU A 202 -2.49 20.19 5.25
N ARG A 203 -3.53 19.43 4.86
CA ARG A 203 -4.90 19.65 5.36
C ARG A 203 -5.10 19.15 6.79
N HIS A 204 -4.26 18.24 7.27
CA HIS A 204 -4.47 17.63 8.58
C HIS A 204 -3.96 18.50 9.74
N GLU A 205 -2.92 19.32 9.54
CA GLU A 205 -2.43 20.22 10.59
C GLU A 205 -3.40 21.38 10.87
N GLU A 206 -4.03 21.94 9.84
CA GLU A 206 -5.03 23.02 10.01
C GLU A 206 -6.19 22.59 10.90
N LEU A 207 -6.69 21.37 10.74
CA LEU A 207 -7.82 20.88 11.54
C LEU A 207 -7.43 20.59 13.00
N GLN A 208 -6.17 20.25 13.28
CA GLN A 208 -5.69 20.02 14.64
C GLN A 208 -5.42 21.32 15.38
N ASN A 209 -4.92 22.35 14.69
CA ASN A 209 -4.57 23.62 15.32
C ASN A 209 -5.79 24.46 15.74
N VAL A 210 -6.93 24.30 15.06
CA VAL A 210 -8.19 25.01 15.40
C VAL A 210 -8.80 24.53 16.74
N SER A 211 -8.46 23.33 17.21
CA SER A 211 -8.95 22.83 18.51
C SER A 211 -8.15 23.34 19.73
N GLY A 212 -7.03 24.05 19.53
CA GLY A 212 -6.16 24.53 20.61
C GLY A 212 -6.45 25.94 21.13
N SER A 213 -7.24 26.75 20.42
CA SER A 213 -7.53 28.14 20.80
C SER A 213 -8.96 28.32 21.30
N VAL A 214 -9.33 27.59 22.35
CA VAL A 214 -10.51 27.93 23.15
C VAL A 214 -10.05 28.86 24.25
N VAL A 215 -10.10 30.16 23.96
CA VAL A 215 -10.10 31.22 24.97
C VAL A 215 -11.20 30.87 25.99
N ALA A 216 -10.86 30.87 27.27
CA ALA A 216 -11.77 30.55 28.37
C ALA A 216 -13.01 31.47 28.37
N GLY A 217 -14.04 31.07 27.62
CA GLY A 217 -15.39 31.61 27.69
C GLY A 217 -16.31 30.47 28.07
N SER A 218 -16.86 30.51 29.29
CA SER A 218 -17.90 29.59 29.76
C SER A 218 -19.14 29.68 28.87
N GLY A 219 -19.15 28.91 27.79
CA GLY A 219 -20.31 28.63 26.96
C GLY A 219 -20.29 27.16 26.64
N ALA A 220 -21.26 26.42 27.16
CA ALA A 220 -21.41 24.99 26.94
C ALA A 220 -21.64 24.71 25.45
N PHE A 221 -20.57 24.48 24.71
CA PHE A 221 -20.62 24.01 23.34
C PHE A 221 -19.76 22.76 23.25
N THR A 222 -20.42 21.61 23.18
CA THR A 222 -19.76 20.32 22.97
C THR A 222 -19.31 20.24 21.51
N PRO A 223 -18.01 20.24 21.19
CA PRO A 223 -17.56 20.06 19.82
C PRO A 223 -17.85 18.62 19.39
N LYS A 224 -18.67 18.47 18.34
CA LYS A 224 -18.82 17.21 17.60
C LYS A 224 -17.53 16.98 16.82
N VAL A 225 -16.70 16.07 17.34
CA VAL A 225 -15.61 15.46 16.59
C VAL A 225 -16.23 14.74 15.39
N LEU A 226 -16.12 15.33 14.19
CA LEU A 226 -16.35 14.60 12.95
C LEU A 226 -15.13 13.70 12.74
N HIS A 227 -15.23 12.50 13.31
CA HIS A 227 -14.50 11.35 12.80
C HIS A 227 -14.66 11.37 11.27
N VAL A 228 -13.58 11.50 10.51
CA VAL A 228 -13.53 10.95 9.15
C VAL A 228 -13.62 9.44 9.35
N SER A 229 -14.85 9.00 9.58
CA SER A 229 -15.23 7.63 9.43
C SER A 229 -15.16 7.43 7.93
N SER A 230 -14.19 6.63 7.48
CA SER A 230 -14.42 5.80 6.32
C SER A 230 -15.66 4.95 6.61
N LYS A 231 -16.85 5.55 6.52
CA LYS A 231 -18.13 4.86 6.48
C LYS A 231 -18.14 4.12 5.15
N ARG A 232 -17.45 2.99 5.10
CA ARG A 232 -17.92 1.91 4.24
C ARG A 232 -19.31 1.55 4.77
N PRO A 233 -20.34 1.46 3.91
CA PRO A 233 -21.65 1.02 4.35
C PRO A 233 -21.51 -0.33 5.07
N PRO A 234 -22.28 -0.58 6.14
CA PRO A 234 -22.34 -1.90 6.76
C PRO A 234 -22.82 -2.88 5.67
N MET A 235 -21.90 -3.67 5.15
CA MET A 235 -22.23 -4.74 4.21
C MET A 235 -22.95 -5.82 5.01
N ASP A 236 -24.21 -6.06 4.67
CA ASP A 236 -25.05 -7.09 5.25
C ASP A 236 -24.38 -8.46 5.08
N MET A 237 -23.91 -9.03 6.19
CA MET A 237 -23.26 -10.34 6.28
C MET A 237 -24.33 -11.45 6.23
N GLY A 238 -25.11 -11.44 5.15
CA GLY A 238 -26.13 -12.44 4.87
C GLY A 238 -25.51 -13.81 4.59
N LYS A 239 -25.39 -14.63 5.65
CA LYS A 239 -25.40 -16.10 5.65
C LYS A 239 -24.60 -16.77 4.53
N TYR A 240 -23.30 -16.94 4.73
CA TYR A 240 -22.56 -18.04 4.09
C TYR A 240 -22.29 -19.11 5.14
N GLY A 241 -22.81 -20.31 4.85
CA GLY A 241 -22.84 -21.44 5.74
C GLY A 241 -21.45 -21.93 6.13
N ALA A 242 -21.31 -22.25 7.41
CA ALA A 242 -20.18 -22.98 7.93
C ALA A 242 -20.13 -24.38 7.32
N THR A 243 -19.02 -24.72 6.67
CA THR A 243 -18.50 -26.09 6.66
C THR A 243 -17.28 -26.12 7.57
N ALA A 244 -17.46 -26.74 8.72
CA ALA A 244 -16.44 -26.98 9.72
C ALA A 244 -15.43 -28.03 9.22
N ALA A 245 -14.15 -27.82 9.55
CA ALA A 245 -13.28 -28.74 10.29
C ALA A 245 -11.80 -28.54 9.87
N GLY A 246 -10.94 -28.26 10.85
CA GLY A 246 -9.49 -28.21 10.67
C GLY A 246 -8.84 -27.16 11.57
N GLU A 247 -8.88 -27.39 12.88
CA GLU A 247 -8.18 -26.58 13.87
C GLU A 247 -6.69 -26.94 13.84
N ASP A 248 -5.85 -26.02 13.36
CA ASP A 248 -4.44 -25.96 13.75
C ASP A 248 -4.12 -24.53 14.14
N SER A 249 -4.08 -24.33 15.45
CA SER A 249 -3.66 -23.10 16.13
C SER A 249 -2.17 -22.87 15.88
N VAL A 250 -1.84 -21.86 15.08
CA VAL A 250 -0.47 -21.33 15.04
C VAL A 250 -0.52 -19.85 15.35
N SER A 251 0.07 -19.52 16.50
CA SER A 251 0.22 -18.19 17.05
C SER A 251 0.98 -17.28 16.08
N SER A 252 0.27 -16.35 15.42
CA SER A 252 0.87 -15.29 14.61
C SER A 252 1.57 -14.28 15.50
N ARG A 253 2.88 -14.47 15.73
CA ARG A 253 3.75 -13.43 16.26
C ARG A 253 4.05 -12.43 15.15
N SER A 254 3.67 -11.17 15.39
CA SER A 254 4.10 -10.00 14.62
C SER A 254 5.62 -9.86 14.74
N THR A 255 6.36 -10.34 13.74
CA THR A 255 7.77 -10.04 13.58
C THR A 255 7.91 -8.64 13.00
N ARG A 256 8.24 -7.67 13.87
CA ARG A 256 8.86 -6.43 13.44
C ARG A 256 10.17 -6.79 12.72
N CYS A 257 10.34 -6.30 11.49
CA CYS A 257 11.58 -6.43 10.74
C CYS A 257 12.65 -5.53 11.37
N SER A 258 13.33 -6.03 12.39
CA SER A 258 14.59 -5.48 12.88
C SER A 258 15.70 -5.95 11.95
N LEU A 259 16.20 -5.08 11.07
CA LEU A 259 17.50 -5.25 10.45
C LEU A 259 18.56 -4.99 11.53
N SER A 260 19.27 -6.02 11.96
CA SER A 260 20.49 -5.91 12.76
C SER A 260 21.42 -7.08 12.40
N ASP A 261 22.71 -6.77 12.33
CA ASP A 261 23.86 -7.69 12.29
C ASP A 261 24.21 -8.39 10.97
N ARG A 262 25.11 -7.72 10.21
CA ARG A 262 26.15 -8.40 9.41
C ARG A 262 27.47 -7.62 9.48
N ASP A 263 28.12 -7.68 10.64
CA ASP A 263 29.57 -7.50 10.74
C ASP A 263 30.27 -8.86 10.61
N HIS A 264 30.81 -9.13 9.43
CA HIS A 264 31.89 -10.12 9.22
C HIS A 264 32.73 -9.67 8.02
N LEU A 265 33.76 -8.87 8.32
CA LEU A 265 34.88 -8.61 7.42
C LEU A 265 35.88 -9.77 7.49
N PRO A 266 36.25 -10.41 6.38
CA PRO A 266 37.50 -11.14 6.31
C PRO A 266 38.63 -10.24 5.77
N ALA A 267 39.79 -10.44 6.36
CA ALA A 267 41.03 -9.73 6.14
C ALA A 267 41.58 -9.87 4.71
N ALA A 268 42.33 -8.84 4.32
CA ALA A 268 43.09 -8.76 3.09
C ALA A 268 44.23 -9.79 3.01
N SER A 269 44.43 -10.34 1.81
CA SER A 269 45.65 -11.00 1.31
C SER A 269 45.61 -10.79 -0.21
N SER A 270 46.22 -9.73 -0.75
CA SER A 270 47.61 -9.68 -1.22
C SER A 270 47.97 -10.75 -2.26
N GLU A 271 48.21 -10.25 -3.47
CA GLU A 271 49.15 -10.74 -4.49
C GLU A 271 48.72 -11.90 -5.41
N GLY A 272 48.72 -11.58 -6.72
CA GLY A 272 49.19 -12.51 -7.74
C GLY A 272 48.37 -12.56 -9.03
N SER A 273 49.03 -12.23 -10.15
CA SER A 273 48.81 -12.78 -11.50
C SER A 273 47.53 -12.37 -12.22
N ASP A 274 47.50 -12.26 -13.54
CA ASP A 274 48.44 -12.20 -14.65
C ASP A 274 47.55 -11.84 -15.84
N GLY A 275 48.12 -11.24 -16.87
CA GLY A 275 47.37 -10.77 -18.04
C GLY A 275 46.59 -11.89 -18.73
N SER A 276 45.36 -11.57 -19.11
CA SER A 276 44.66 -12.30 -20.15
C SER A 276 43.85 -11.29 -20.96
N GLU A 277 44.49 -10.81 -22.02
CA GLU A 277 43.83 -10.15 -23.15
C GLU A 277 42.87 -11.16 -23.76
N CYS A 278 41.56 -10.90 -23.64
CA CYS A 278 40.53 -11.60 -24.38
C CYS A 278 40.10 -10.66 -25.51
N GLU A 279 40.89 -10.63 -26.57
CA GLU A 279 40.41 -10.22 -27.89
C GLU A 279 39.37 -11.26 -28.32
N GLY A 280 38.14 -10.81 -28.49
CA GLY A 280 37.01 -11.61 -28.93
C GLY A 280 36.16 -10.78 -29.86
N ASP A 281 36.69 -10.64 -31.08
CA ASP A 281 35.91 -10.38 -32.29
C ASP A 281 34.73 -11.34 -32.35
N GLU A 282 33.54 -10.82 -32.68
CA GLU A 282 32.59 -11.45 -33.59
C GLU A 282 31.46 -10.44 -33.87
N ASP A 283 31.62 -9.77 -35.01
CA ASP A 283 30.62 -8.98 -35.69
C ASP A 283 29.40 -9.86 -36.03
N GLU A 284 28.31 -9.74 -35.26
CA GLU A 284 26.99 -10.19 -35.72
C GLU A 284 26.22 -9.01 -36.31
N GLU A 285 26.46 -8.84 -37.61
CA GLU A 285 25.70 -8.03 -38.55
C GLU A 285 24.26 -8.57 -38.64
N TYR A 286 23.36 -8.01 -37.82
CA TYR A 286 21.92 -8.31 -37.93
C TYR A 286 21.30 -7.39 -38.99
N GLU A 287 21.40 -7.81 -40.26
CA GLU A 287 20.56 -7.31 -41.35
C GLU A 287 19.10 -7.72 -41.06
N SER A 288 18.33 -6.80 -40.50
CA SER A 288 16.88 -6.94 -40.41
C SER A 288 16.26 -6.41 -41.69
N ASP A 289 16.07 -7.30 -42.66
CA ASP A 289 15.16 -7.12 -43.79
C ASP A 289 13.74 -6.88 -43.25
N PHE A 290 13.36 -5.61 -43.11
CA PHE A 290 11.96 -5.23 -42.95
C PHE A 290 11.37 -5.02 -44.34
N GLU A 291 10.81 -6.10 -44.89
CA GLU A 291 10.00 -6.04 -46.10
C GLU A 291 8.85 -5.05 -45.90
N THR A 292 8.93 -3.92 -46.60
CA THR A 292 7.81 -3.00 -46.82
C THR A 292 6.76 -3.71 -47.67
N GLU A 293 5.75 -4.28 -47.02
CA GLU A 293 4.51 -4.66 -47.71
C GLU A 293 3.85 -3.39 -48.26
N SER A 294 3.93 -3.29 -49.58
CA SER A 294 3.35 -2.26 -50.41
C SER A 294 1.87 -2.54 -50.55
N GLU A 295 1.03 -1.74 -49.92
CA GLU A 295 -0.43 -1.77 -50.11
C GLU A 295 -0.76 -1.05 -51.44
N SER A 296 -0.62 -1.78 -52.55
CA SER A 296 -1.39 -1.57 -53.78
C SER A 296 -2.82 -2.01 -53.47
N GLY A 297 -3.86 -1.18 -53.60
CA GLY A 297 -4.28 -0.61 -54.86
C GLY A 297 -5.36 -1.53 -55.44
N ASP A 298 -6.62 -1.23 -55.14
CA ASP A 298 -7.78 -1.71 -55.89
C ASP A 298 -8.67 -0.50 -56.20
N GLU A 299 -8.38 0.12 -57.34
CA GLU A 299 -9.38 0.73 -58.22
C GLU A 299 -10.11 -0.40 -58.95
N GLU A 300 -11.44 -0.38 -58.97
CA GLU A 300 -12.35 -0.87 -60.04
C GLU A 300 -13.77 -0.68 -59.48
N ASP A 301 -14.58 0.25 -59.97
CA ASP A 301 -15.29 0.35 -61.27
C ASP A 301 -16.80 0.03 -61.09
N ASP A 302 -17.60 0.84 -61.79
CA ASP A 302 -19.07 0.93 -61.94
C ASP A 302 -19.95 1.64 -60.88
#